data_AF-A0A7X1HD35-F1
#
_entry.id   AF-A0A7X1HD35-F1
#
_cell.length_a   1.000
_cell.length_b   1.000
_cell.length_c   1.000
_cell.angle_alpha   90.00
_cell.angle_beta   90.00
_cell.angle_gamma   90.00
#
_symmetry.space_group_name_H-M   'P 1'
#
loop_
_entity.id
_entity.type
_entity.pdbx_description
1 polymer ?
#
loop_
_entity_poly.entity_id
_entity_poly.type
_entity_poly.pdbx_seq_one_letter_code
_entity_poly.pdbx_strand_id
1 'polypeptide(L)'
;MSIVSAQGIMAKSKEIAGAEMATTTGEKIQKVSTVFALSMIAAIALLFVYAAVRGYLDSRAEKEAAAKTLTDLERIEASDAPPSVKSREWLELAYSSPGAMKASLSRYSEGHLLALVNLHLSQGYNQSDPLPAAIIEKVAEAKCLVFVRQVDMKSPTFNTDNYSAYLQATAEIGKLQPHLMNYEASLASCTHRFQVMQQRHEKRIAEESARSTAVRDVGAALGNATKEAGEWWSSTTKPIANAVDEFKAGYESGK
;
A
#
# COMPACT_ATOMS: atom_id res chain seq x y z
N MET A 1 59.22 -8.27 -69.07
CA MET A 1 58.61 -7.56 -67.91
C MET A 1 57.16 -7.99 -67.78
N SER A 2 56.84 -8.80 -66.78
CA SER A 2 55.47 -9.07 -66.31
C SER A 2 55.58 -9.62 -64.89
N ILE A 3 54.92 -8.95 -63.95
CA ILE A 3 54.94 -9.19 -62.52
C ILE A 3 53.73 -10.07 -62.18
N VAL A 4 53.96 -11.21 -61.54
CA VAL A 4 52.90 -12.09 -61.01
C VAL A 4 52.59 -11.66 -59.57
N SER A 5 51.30 -11.42 -59.32
CA SER A 5 50.74 -10.94 -58.03
C SER A 5 50.63 -12.07 -57.00
N ALA A 6 51.14 -11.81 -55.79
CA ALA A 6 51.08 -12.67 -54.62
C ALA A 6 49.97 -12.19 -53.65
N GLN A 7 48.75 -12.71 -53.78
CA GLN A 7 47.63 -12.43 -52.84
C GLN A 7 46.78 -13.67 -52.48
N GLY A 8 47.32 -14.89 -52.59
CA GLY A 8 46.53 -16.12 -52.51
C GLY A 8 46.58 -16.99 -51.25
N ILE A 9 47.36 -16.67 -50.19
CA ILE A 9 47.69 -17.68 -49.15
C ILE A 9 47.45 -17.23 -47.69
N MET A 10 46.70 -16.14 -47.42
CA MET A 10 46.43 -15.69 -46.04
C MET A 10 44.96 -15.72 -45.61
N ALA A 11 44.13 -16.60 -46.19
CA ALA A 11 42.72 -16.72 -45.80
C ALA A 11 42.33 -18.07 -45.15
N LYS A 12 43.24 -19.05 -45.03
CA LYS A 12 42.90 -20.41 -44.57
C LYS A 12 43.43 -20.79 -43.18
N SER A 13 43.94 -19.83 -42.41
CA SER A 13 44.41 -20.05 -41.03
C SER A 13 43.46 -19.44 -39.98
N LYS A 14 42.15 -19.42 -40.26
CA LYS A 14 41.14 -18.85 -39.35
C LYS A 14 40.24 -19.88 -38.65
N GLU A 15 40.40 -21.19 -38.85
CA GLU A 15 39.34 -22.13 -38.41
C GLU A 15 39.74 -23.25 -37.44
N ILE A 16 41.01 -23.45 -37.06
CA ILE A 16 41.38 -24.64 -36.25
C ILE A 16 41.76 -24.31 -34.80
N ALA A 17 42.02 -23.06 -34.43
CA ALA A 17 42.45 -22.71 -33.06
C ALA A 17 41.31 -22.27 -32.10
N GLY A 18 40.05 -22.23 -32.55
CA GLY A 18 38.94 -21.63 -31.80
C GLY A 18 37.99 -22.59 -31.08
N ALA A 19 38.10 -23.91 -31.29
CA ALA A 19 37.06 -24.86 -30.89
C ALA A 19 37.32 -25.62 -29.58
N GLU A 20 38.53 -25.55 -29.00
CA GLU A 20 38.93 -26.41 -27.87
C GLU A 20 39.04 -25.71 -26.51
N MET A 21 38.57 -24.45 -26.38
CA MET A 21 38.57 -23.70 -25.10
C MET A 21 37.17 -23.29 -24.61
N ALA A 22 36.09 -23.85 -25.16
CA ALA A 22 34.73 -23.42 -24.83
C ALA A 22 33.95 -24.33 -23.86
N THR A 23 34.46 -25.52 -23.49
CA THR A 23 33.66 -26.53 -22.78
C THR A 23 33.97 -26.68 -21.28
N THR A 24 35.07 -26.13 -20.75
CA THR A 24 35.44 -26.28 -19.33
C THR A 24 35.00 -25.12 -18.43
N THR A 25 34.57 -23.99 -19.01
CA THR A 25 34.17 -22.78 -18.25
C THR A 25 32.69 -22.77 -17.88
N GLY A 26 31.82 -23.43 -18.65
CA GLY A 26 30.37 -23.45 -18.42
C GLY A 26 29.93 -24.22 -17.17
N GLU A 27 30.58 -25.35 -16.87
CA GLU A 27 30.20 -26.22 -15.75
C GLU A 27 30.55 -25.60 -14.37
N LYS A 28 31.61 -24.80 -14.30
CA LYS A 28 31.98 -24.05 -13.09
C LYS A 28 31.06 -22.84 -12.87
N ILE A 29 30.60 -22.18 -13.94
CA ILE A 29 29.68 -21.03 -13.85
C ILE A 29 28.27 -21.48 -13.44
N GLN A 30 27.80 -22.65 -13.88
CA GLN A 30 26.51 -23.21 -13.43
C GLN A 30 26.47 -23.64 -11.96
N LYS A 31 27.59 -24.13 -11.40
CA LYS A 31 27.68 -24.54 -9.98
C LYS A 31 27.73 -23.33 -9.03
N VAL A 32 28.25 -22.18 -9.47
CA VAL A 32 28.27 -20.95 -8.67
C VAL A 32 26.90 -20.27 -8.64
N SER A 33 26.12 -20.30 -9.74
CA SER A 33 24.79 -19.65 -9.77
C SER A 33 23.74 -20.37 -8.92
N THR A 34 23.81 -21.69 -8.81
CA THR A 34 22.89 -22.51 -7.99
C THR A 34 23.09 -22.30 -6.50
N VAL A 35 24.34 -22.16 -6.03
CA VAL A 35 24.64 -21.83 -4.62
C VAL A 35 24.14 -20.43 -4.27
N PHE A 36 24.27 -19.46 -5.18
CA PHE A 36 23.75 -18.10 -4.97
C PHE A 36 22.22 -18.04 -4.96
N ALA A 37 21.55 -18.81 -5.83
CA ALA A 37 20.09 -18.90 -5.83
C ALA A 37 19.57 -19.55 -4.52
N LEU A 38 20.22 -20.62 -4.05
CA LEU A 38 19.86 -21.28 -2.78
C LEU A 38 20.10 -20.38 -1.57
N SER A 39 21.19 -19.61 -1.54
CA SER A 39 21.45 -18.66 -0.44
C SER A 39 20.43 -17.51 -0.42
N MET A 40 20.02 -17.02 -1.59
CA MET A 40 18.99 -15.99 -1.69
C MET A 40 17.62 -16.51 -1.21
N ILE A 41 17.24 -17.74 -1.59
CA ILE A 41 15.99 -18.37 -1.11
C ILE A 41 16.03 -18.57 0.41
N ALA A 42 17.16 -19.04 0.96
CA ALA A 42 17.33 -19.20 2.40
C ALA A 42 17.24 -17.86 3.16
N ALA A 43 17.84 -16.80 2.62
CA ALA A 43 17.75 -15.46 3.20
C ALA A 43 16.31 -14.92 3.19
N ILE A 44 15.58 -15.12 2.09
CA ILE A 44 14.16 -14.73 1.98
C ILE A 44 13.32 -15.53 3.00
N ALA A 45 13.53 -16.85 3.10
CA ALA A 45 12.83 -17.68 4.07
C ALA A 45 13.08 -17.24 5.52
N LEU A 46 14.33 -16.89 5.86
CA LEU A 46 14.67 -16.34 7.19
C LEU A 46 13.97 -15.01 7.46
N LEU A 47 13.85 -14.12 6.47
CA LEU A 47 13.12 -12.86 6.62
C LEU A 47 11.63 -13.10 6.88
N PHE A 48 11.00 -14.06 6.18
CA PHE A 48 9.61 -14.43 6.43
C PHE A 48 9.41 -15.01 7.83
N VAL A 49 10.27 -15.92 8.27
CA VAL A 49 10.20 -16.50 9.62
C VAL A 49 10.40 -15.43 10.68
N TYR A 50 11.38 -14.54 10.50
CA TYR A 50 11.63 -13.42 11.42
C TYR A 50 10.43 -12.47 11.50
N ALA A 51 9.85 -12.09 10.36
CA ALA A 51 8.65 -11.25 10.32
C ALA A 51 7.44 -11.92 11.00
N ALA A 52 7.26 -13.23 10.78
CA ALA A 52 6.17 -14.00 11.40
C ALA A 52 6.34 -14.13 12.92
N VAL A 53 7.55 -14.44 13.40
CA VAL A 53 7.85 -14.54 14.83
C VAL A 53 7.67 -13.18 15.51
N ARG A 54 8.20 -12.10 14.90
CA ARG A 54 8.03 -10.74 15.42
C ARG A 54 6.56 -10.34 15.48
N GLY A 55 5.81 -10.56 14.40
CA GLY A 55 4.38 -10.28 14.38
C GLY A 55 3.59 -11.08 15.43
N TYR A 56 3.98 -12.33 15.69
CA TYR A 56 3.37 -13.14 16.75
C TYR A 56 3.67 -12.58 18.15
N LEU A 57 4.92 -12.22 18.42
CA LEU A 57 5.32 -11.61 19.71
C LEU A 57 4.65 -10.26 19.93
N ASP A 58 4.60 -9.41 18.90
CA ASP A 58 3.93 -8.11 18.94
C ASP A 58 2.42 -8.30 19.19
N SER A 59 1.77 -9.25 18.50
CA SER A 59 0.36 -9.56 18.72
C SER A 59 0.08 -10.07 20.15
N ARG A 60 0.97 -10.87 20.71
CA ARG A 60 0.85 -11.35 22.08
C ARG A 60 0.99 -10.20 23.09
N ALA A 61 2.01 -9.36 22.91
CA ALA A 61 2.23 -8.18 23.74
C ALA A 61 1.02 -7.22 23.68
N GLU A 62 0.44 -7.01 22.50
CA GLU A 62 -0.79 -6.23 22.34
C GLU A 62 -1.97 -6.83 23.13
N LYS A 63 -2.16 -8.15 23.09
CA LYS A 63 -3.24 -8.83 23.82
C LYS A 63 -3.06 -8.74 25.33
N GLU A 64 -1.84 -8.94 25.82
CA GLU A 64 -1.52 -8.81 27.25
C GLU A 64 -1.72 -7.37 27.74
N ALA A 65 -1.26 -6.38 26.95
CA ALA A 65 -1.50 -4.97 27.24
C ALA A 65 -2.99 -4.62 27.24
N ALA A 66 -3.75 -5.11 26.26
CA ALA A 66 -5.20 -4.88 26.18
C ALA A 66 -5.95 -5.50 27.37
N ALA A 67 -5.60 -6.74 27.76
CA ALA A 67 -6.19 -7.39 28.92
C ALA A 67 -5.90 -6.62 30.22
N LYS A 68 -4.67 -6.12 30.37
CA LYS A 68 -4.30 -5.25 31.49
C LYS A 68 -5.11 -3.95 31.48
N THR A 69 -5.24 -3.27 30.34
CA THR A 69 -6.08 -2.06 30.24
C THR A 69 -7.51 -2.35 30.65
N LEU A 70 -8.12 -3.45 30.17
CA LEU A 70 -9.49 -3.81 30.57
C LEU A 70 -9.62 -4.07 32.07
N THR A 71 -8.62 -4.71 32.68
CA THR A 71 -8.58 -4.92 34.14
C THR A 71 -8.44 -3.60 34.90
N ASP A 72 -7.58 -2.70 34.43
CA ASP A 72 -7.40 -1.38 35.02
C ASP A 72 -8.68 -0.53 34.89
N LEU A 73 -9.41 -0.65 33.77
CA LEU A 73 -10.71 -0.02 33.54
C LEU A 73 -11.76 -0.53 34.54
N GLU A 74 -11.84 -1.84 34.73
CA GLU A 74 -12.76 -2.44 35.72
C GLU A 74 -12.45 -1.99 37.15
N ARG A 75 -11.16 -1.85 37.48
CA ARG A 75 -10.75 -1.30 38.78
C ARG A 75 -11.18 0.16 38.95
N ILE A 76 -11.05 1.00 37.92
CA ILE A 76 -11.52 2.40 37.94
C ILE A 76 -13.04 2.44 38.13
N GLU A 77 -13.78 1.64 37.36
CA GLU A 77 -15.24 1.55 37.44
C GLU A 77 -15.72 1.09 38.82
N ALA A 78 -15.04 0.10 39.42
CA ALA A 78 -15.35 -0.45 40.73
C ALA A 78 -14.86 0.39 41.92
N SER A 79 -14.03 1.42 41.69
CA SER A 79 -13.52 2.27 42.77
C SER A 79 -14.64 3.10 43.44
N ASP A 80 -14.43 3.60 44.65
CA ASP A 80 -15.37 4.52 45.31
C ASP A 80 -15.14 6.00 44.94
N ALA A 81 -14.31 6.26 43.91
CA ALA A 81 -13.98 7.62 43.49
C ALA A 81 -15.21 8.35 42.92
N PRO A 82 -15.29 9.70 43.07
CA PRO A 82 -16.35 10.49 42.45
C PRO A 82 -16.41 10.29 40.93
N PRO A 83 -17.59 10.45 40.28
CA PRO A 83 -17.75 10.25 38.84
C PRO A 83 -16.79 11.09 37.96
N SER A 84 -16.45 12.32 38.39
CA SER A 84 -15.48 13.18 37.70
C SER A 84 -14.08 12.58 37.71
N VAL A 85 -13.63 12.06 38.86
CA VAL A 85 -12.32 11.41 39.01
C VAL A 85 -12.26 10.13 38.19
N LYS A 86 -13.29 9.28 38.27
CA LYS A 86 -13.37 8.04 37.47
C LYS A 86 -13.27 8.32 35.97
N SER A 87 -14.03 9.29 35.49
CA SER A 87 -14.01 9.64 34.06
C SER A 87 -12.67 10.24 33.62
N ARG A 88 -11.99 11.01 34.48
CA ARG A 88 -10.62 11.48 34.21
C ARG A 88 -9.63 10.31 34.11
N GLU A 89 -9.60 9.45 35.13
CA GLU A 89 -8.70 8.28 35.15
C GLU A 89 -8.94 7.34 33.97
N TRP A 90 -10.21 7.18 33.59
CA TRP A 90 -10.61 6.43 32.42
C TRP A 90 -10.06 7.03 31.12
N LEU A 91 -10.17 8.36 30.95
CA LEU A 91 -9.60 9.06 29.81
C LEU A 91 -8.05 8.99 29.81
N GLU A 92 -7.41 9.14 30.96
CA GLU A 92 -5.95 8.98 31.11
C GLU A 92 -5.50 7.60 30.67
N LEU A 93 -6.20 6.55 31.10
CA LEU A 93 -5.91 5.18 30.73
C LEU A 93 -6.14 4.95 29.23
N ALA A 94 -7.30 5.37 28.69
CA ALA A 94 -7.63 5.20 27.28
C ALA A 94 -6.61 5.89 26.37
N TYR A 95 -6.18 7.10 26.74
CA TYR A 95 -5.22 7.88 25.97
C TYR A 95 -3.75 7.60 26.33
N SER A 96 -3.44 6.68 27.25
CA SER A 96 -2.06 6.37 27.64
C SER A 96 -1.22 5.77 26.51
N SER A 97 -1.82 4.92 25.67
CA SER A 97 -1.16 4.23 24.55
C SER A 97 -2.14 3.84 23.45
N PRO A 98 -1.69 3.57 22.21
CA PRO A 98 -2.57 3.07 21.15
C PRO A 98 -3.27 1.74 21.50
N GLY A 99 -2.57 0.85 22.22
CA GLY A 99 -3.14 -0.42 22.68
C GLY A 99 -4.25 -0.21 23.71
N ALA A 100 -4.03 0.68 24.68
CA ALA A 100 -5.04 1.03 25.68
C ALA A 100 -6.26 1.73 25.05
N MET A 101 -6.04 2.58 24.05
CA MET A 101 -7.13 3.19 23.28
C MET A 101 -7.96 2.12 22.56
N LYS A 102 -7.31 1.19 21.85
CA LYS A 102 -7.97 0.08 21.16
C LYS A 102 -8.75 -0.82 22.13
N ALA A 103 -8.18 -1.11 23.30
CA ALA A 103 -8.86 -1.89 24.34
C ALA A 103 -10.08 -1.14 24.89
N SER A 104 -9.95 0.15 25.19
CA SER A 104 -11.06 1.00 25.65
C SER A 104 -12.18 1.06 24.59
N LEU A 105 -11.80 1.19 23.32
CA LEU A 105 -12.72 1.20 22.18
C LEU A 105 -13.43 -0.14 21.94
N SER A 106 -12.93 -1.25 22.48
CA SER A 106 -13.61 -2.55 22.42
C SER A 106 -14.81 -2.64 23.36
N ARG A 107 -14.81 -1.82 24.43
CA ARG A 107 -15.89 -1.75 25.42
C ARG A 107 -16.80 -0.55 25.19
N TYR A 108 -16.25 0.55 24.70
CA TYR A 108 -16.93 1.83 24.54
C TYR A 108 -16.73 2.42 23.15
N SER A 109 -17.72 3.12 22.60
CA SER A 109 -17.56 3.75 21.29
C SER A 109 -16.64 4.98 21.36
N GLU A 110 -16.03 5.34 20.23
CA GLU A 110 -15.23 6.57 20.09
C GLU A 110 -16.07 7.82 20.46
N GLY A 111 -17.37 7.81 20.12
CA GLY A 111 -18.30 8.86 20.52
C GLY A 111 -18.48 8.99 22.03
N HIS A 112 -18.42 7.87 22.77
CA HIS A 112 -18.49 7.89 24.25
C HIS A 112 -17.24 8.53 24.86
N LEU A 113 -16.04 8.18 24.38
CA LEU A 113 -14.78 8.81 24.81
C LEU A 113 -14.79 10.32 24.58
N LEU A 114 -15.19 10.74 23.37
CA LEU A 114 -15.29 12.15 23.02
C LEU A 114 -16.35 12.89 23.86
N ALA A 115 -17.46 12.24 24.20
CA ALA A 115 -18.48 12.82 25.07
C ALA A 115 -17.95 13.07 26.48
N LEU A 116 -17.18 12.14 27.05
CA LEU A 116 -16.56 12.35 28.36
C LEU A 116 -15.52 13.47 28.32
N VAL A 117 -14.72 13.58 27.26
CA VAL A 117 -13.80 14.72 27.12
C VAL A 117 -14.56 16.03 27.05
N ASN A 118 -15.62 16.11 26.24
CA ASN A 118 -16.45 17.31 26.15
C ASN A 118 -17.10 17.65 27.50
N LEU A 119 -17.49 16.66 28.29
CA LEU A 119 -18.00 16.87 29.65
C LEU A 119 -16.95 17.58 30.51
N HIS A 120 -15.73 17.07 30.56
CA HIS A 120 -14.60 17.66 31.29
C HIS A 120 -14.26 19.08 30.81
N LEU A 121 -14.31 19.33 29.49
CA LEU A 121 -14.08 20.66 28.93
C LEU A 121 -15.22 21.65 29.29
N SER A 122 -16.47 21.19 29.23
CA SER A 122 -17.66 22.03 29.48
C SER A 122 -17.91 22.35 30.95
N GLN A 123 -17.56 21.44 31.86
CA GLN A 123 -17.66 21.64 33.31
C GLN A 123 -16.62 22.63 33.86
N GLY A 124 -15.73 23.09 32.98
CA GLY A 124 -14.67 24.04 33.26
C GLY A 124 -13.42 23.32 33.75
N TYR A 125 -12.29 23.67 33.14
CA TYR A 125 -10.93 23.23 33.54
C TYR A 125 -10.60 23.50 35.02
N ASN A 126 -11.42 24.30 35.72
CA ASN A 126 -11.21 24.71 37.11
C ASN A 126 -11.94 23.84 38.16
N GLN A 127 -12.65 22.77 37.77
CA GLN A 127 -13.03 21.76 38.76
C GLN A 127 -11.78 21.02 39.25
N SER A 128 -11.86 20.34 40.40
CA SER A 128 -10.71 19.74 41.11
C SER A 128 -9.84 18.78 40.28
N ASP A 129 -10.31 18.38 39.09
CA ASP A 129 -9.73 17.29 38.32
C ASP A 129 -9.66 17.60 36.81
N PRO A 130 -8.87 18.61 36.36
CA PRO A 130 -8.72 18.90 34.95
C PRO A 130 -8.10 17.74 34.19
N LEU A 131 -8.45 17.62 32.90
CA LEU A 131 -7.76 16.69 32.01
C LEU A 131 -6.31 17.14 31.77
N PRO A 132 -5.34 16.23 31.83
CA PRO A 132 -3.98 16.51 31.39
C PRO A 132 -3.96 17.03 29.95
N ALA A 133 -3.18 18.07 29.68
CA ALA A 133 -3.13 18.68 28.36
C ALA A 133 -2.70 17.70 27.25
N ALA A 134 -1.84 16.72 27.58
CA ALA A 134 -1.46 15.65 26.66
C ALA A 134 -2.64 14.79 26.18
N ILE A 135 -3.71 14.65 26.99
CA ILE A 135 -4.94 13.98 26.55
C ILE A 135 -5.68 14.86 25.55
N ILE A 136 -5.77 16.15 25.83
CA ILE A 136 -6.48 17.12 24.97
C ILE A 136 -5.82 17.18 23.59
N GLU A 137 -4.49 17.10 23.52
CA GLU A 137 -3.75 16.95 22.26
C GLU A 137 -4.12 15.68 21.51
N LYS A 138 -4.14 14.52 22.18
CA LYS A 138 -4.56 13.26 21.55
C LYS A 138 -6.03 13.27 21.12
N VAL A 139 -6.88 14.01 21.83
CA VAL A 139 -8.29 14.22 21.44
C VAL A 139 -8.38 15.09 20.18
N ALA A 140 -7.56 16.13 20.07
CA ALA A 140 -7.49 16.94 18.85
C ALA A 140 -7.07 16.08 17.64
N GLU A 141 -6.07 15.20 17.82
CA GLU A 141 -5.67 14.24 16.79
C GLU A 141 -6.79 13.25 16.43
N ALA A 142 -7.49 12.70 17.44
CA ALA A 142 -8.60 11.77 17.23
C ALA A 142 -9.75 12.44 16.48
N LYS A 143 -10.14 13.66 16.87
CA LYS A 143 -11.16 14.45 16.16
C LYS A 143 -10.78 14.66 14.70
N CYS A 144 -9.53 15.01 14.41
CA CYS A 144 -9.06 15.12 13.03
C CYS A 144 -9.22 13.80 12.27
N LEU A 145 -8.83 12.67 12.88
CA LEU A 145 -8.93 11.35 12.26
C LEU A 145 -10.37 10.93 11.95
N VAL A 146 -11.34 11.32 12.76
CA VAL A 146 -12.77 11.05 12.49
C VAL A 146 -13.17 11.66 11.14
N PHE A 147 -12.85 12.94 10.91
CA PHE A 147 -13.18 13.61 9.64
C PHE A 147 -12.41 13.04 8.46
N VAL A 148 -11.11 12.75 8.64
CA VAL A 148 -10.28 12.10 7.63
C VAL A 148 -10.90 10.76 7.19
N ARG A 149 -11.40 9.94 8.12
CA ARG A 149 -12.00 8.63 7.80
C ARG A 149 -13.34 8.71 7.07
N GLN A 150 -14.05 9.82 7.17
CA GLN A 150 -15.36 10.00 6.54
C GLN A 150 -15.25 10.36 5.05
N VAL A 151 -14.08 10.78 4.58
CA VAL A 151 -13.86 11.16 3.18
C VAL A 151 -13.55 9.92 2.35
N ASP A 152 -14.43 9.58 1.40
CA ASP A 152 -14.14 8.54 0.43
C ASP A 152 -13.19 9.09 -0.64
N MET A 153 -11.95 8.59 -0.65
CA MET A 153 -10.96 8.97 -1.65
C MET A 153 -11.43 8.73 -3.08
N LYS A 154 -12.31 7.75 -3.32
CA LYS A 154 -12.81 7.38 -4.66
C LYS A 154 -14.02 8.21 -5.11
N SER A 155 -14.57 9.05 -4.24
CA SER A 155 -15.71 9.88 -4.58
C SER A 155 -15.37 10.86 -5.72
N PRO A 156 -16.28 11.10 -6.68
CA PRO A 156 -16.13 12.17 -7.66
C PRO A 156 -16.12 13.56 -7.03
N THR A 157 -16.68 13.70 -5.82
CA THR A 157 -16.69 14.94 -5.03
C THR A 157 -15.52 15.03 -4.05
N PHE A 158 -14.51 14.14 -4.16
CA PHE A 158 -13.41 14.04 -3.20
C PHE A 158 -12.78 15.39 -2.83
N ASN A 159 -12.44 16.25 -3.80
CA ASN A 159 -11.78 17.53 -3.49
C ASN A 159 -12.66 18.42 -2.60
N THR A 160 -13.96 18.47 -2.87
CA THR A 160 -14.93 19.23 -2.09
C THR A 160 -15.15 18.60 -0.71
N ASP A 161 -15.30 17.27 -0.65
CA ASP A 161 -15.53 16.53 0.59
C ASP A 161 -14.32 16.62 1.51
N ASN A 162 -13.11 16.45 0.96
CA ASN A 162 -11.83 16.54 1.66
C ASN A 162 -11.61 17.95 2.25
N TYR A 163 -11.89 18.99 1.47
CA TYR A 163 -11.78 20.38 1.94
C TYR A 163 -12.84 20.71 3.01
N SER A 164 -14.09 20.30 2.81
CA SER A 164 -15.16 20.49 3.80
C SER A 164 -14.86 19.79 5.12
N ALA A 165 -14.39 18.53 5.05
CA ALA A 165 -13.96 17.78 6.21
C ALA A 165 -12.76 18.43 6.92
N TYR A 166 -11.81 19.01 6.17
CA TYR A 166 -10.71 19.78 6.74
C TYR A 166 -11.20 21.03 7.50
N LEU A 167 -12.13 21.80 6.92
CA LEU A 167 -12.70 22.97 7.59
C LEU A 167 -13.43 22.58 8.89
N GLN A 168 -14.18 21.48 8.86
CA GLN A 168 -14.86 20.97 10.07
C GLN A 168 -13.85 20.50 11.12
N ALA A 169 -12.81 19.77 10.72
CA ALA A 169 -11.76 19.30 11.62
C ALA A 169 -11.02 20.48 12.28
N THR A 170 -10.63 21.49 11.52
CA THR A 170 -9.94 22.67 12.04
C THR A 170 -10.83 23.52 12.94
N ALA A 171 -12.12 23.65 12.64
CA ALA A 171 -13.09 24.29 13.54
C ALA A 171 -13.24 23.54 14.87
N GLU A 172 -13.27 22.20 14.84
CA GLU A 172 -13.31 21.37 16.05
C GLU A 172 -12.03 21.47 16.89
N ILE A 173 -10.86 21.52 16.25
CA ILE A 173 -9.57 21.76 16.95
C ILE A 173 -9.54 23.19 17.51
N GLY A 174 -10.09 24.17 16.80
CA GLY A 174 -10.23 25.55 17.24
C GLY A 174 -11.00 25.69 18.57
N LYS A 175 -12.03 24.87 18.77
CA LYS A 175 -12.75 24.81 20.06
C LYS A 175 -11.88 24.34 21.24
N LEU A 176 -10.79 23.61 20.96
CA LEU A 176 -9.84 23.13 21.97
C LEU A 176 -8.68 24.11 22.21
N GLN A 177 -8.58 25.21 21.44
CA GLN A 177 -7.45 26.15 21.50
C GLN A 177 -7.12 26.64 22.92
N PRO A 178 -8.09 26.96 23.81
CA PRO A 178 -7.77 27.40 25.17
C PRO A 178 -7.12 26.33 26.05
N HIS A 179 -7.17 25.06 25.63
CA HIS A 179 -6.80 23.90 26.41
C HIS A 179 -5.60 23.11 25.84
N LEU A 180 -5.16 23.46 24.63
CA LEU A 180 -4.02 22.83 23.97
C LEU A 180 -2.72 23.53 24.38
N MET A 181 -1.69 22.78 24.77
CA MET A 181 -0.36 23.36 24.99
C MET A 181 0.25 23.81 23.66
N ASN A 182 0.04 23.04 22.60
CA ASN A 182 0.56 23.34 21.26
C ASN A 182 -0.54 23.24 20.19
N TYR A 183 -1.35 24.30 20.10
CA TYR A 183 -2.40 24.43 19.10
C TYR A 183 -1.86 24.31 17.66
N GLU A 184 -0.75 25.00 17.36
CA GLU A 184 -0.16 25.00 16.02
C GLU A 184 0.36 23.61 15.60
N ALA A 185 0.99 22.86 16.51
CA ALA A 185 1.40 21.50 16.21
C ALA A 185 0.21 20.57 15.97
N SER A 186 -0.86 20.72 16.75
CA SER A 186 -2.10 19.93 16.57
C SER A 186 -2.75 20.23 15.22
N LEU A 187 -2.82 21.52 14.85
CA LEU A 187 -3.34 21.97 13.57
C LEU A 187 -2.47 21.49 12.40
N ALA A 188 -1.14 21.63 12.50
CA ALA A 188 -0.20 21.18 11.47
C ALA A 188 -0.25 19.66 11.27
N SER A 189 -0.33 18.88 12.35
CA SER A 189 -0.52 17.42 12.32
C SER A 189 -1.82 17.07 11.58
N CYS A 190 -2.91 17.79 11.86
CA CYS A 190 -4.18 17.57 11.16
C CYS A 190 -4.10 17.93 9.67
N THR A 191 -3.58 19.11 9.33
CA THR A 191 -3.36 19.57 7.96
C THR A 191 -2.54 18.58 7.15
N HIS A 192 -1.46 18.04 7.73
CA HIS A 192 -0.61 17.06 7.07
C HIS A 192 -1.40 15.80 6.66
N ARG A 193 -2.33 15.33 7.49
CA ARG A 193 -3.15 14.14 7.17
C ARG A 193 -4.06 14.38 5.95
N PHE A 194 -4.68 15.56 5.86
CA PHE A 194 -5.49 15.95 4.71
C PHE A 194 -4.64 16.12 3.44
N GLN A 195 -3.42 16.68 3.56
CA GLN A 195 -2.47 16.77 2.44
C GLN A 195 -2.04 15.39 1.93
N VAL A 196 -1.73 14.46 2.83
CA VAL A 196 -1.38 13.07 2.44
C VAL A 196 -2.55 12.39 1.74
N MET A 197 -3.79 12.63 2.18
CA MET A 197 -4.98 12.11 1.51
C MET A 197 -5.14 12.70 0.10
N GLN A 198 -4.96 14.02 -0.03
CA GLN A 198 -5.00 14.72 -1.32
C GLN A 198 -3.96 14.15 -2.30
N GLN A 199 -2.70 13.99 -1.86
CA GLN A 199 -1.63 13.41 -2.66
C GLN A 199 -1.94 11.98 -3.11
N ARG A 200 -2.55 11.16 -2.24
CA ARG A 200 -2.96 9.80 -2.60
C ARG A 200 -4.07 9.79 -3.66
N HIS A 201 -5.01 10.72 -3.57
CA HIS A 201 -6.07 10.86 -4.56
C HIS A 201 -5.51 11.30 -5.93
N GLU A 202 -4.67 12.34 -5.95
CA GLU A 202 -4.01 12.82 -7.17
C GLU A 202 -3.17 11.73 -7.83
N LYS A 203 -2.38 11.00 -7.04
CA LYS A 203 -1.60 9.86 -7.52
C LYS A 203 -2.51 8.80 -8.15
N ARG A 204 -3.65 8.50 -7.55
CA ARG A 204 -4.62 7.53 -8.09
C ARG A 204 -5.19 8.00 -9.42
N ILE A 205 -5.63 9.27 -9.52
CA ILE A 205 -6.13 9.83 -10.79
C ILE A 205 -5.05 9.77 -11.87
N ALA A 206 -3.80 10.10 -11.54
CA ALA A 206 -2.69 10.01 -12.47
C ALA A 206 -2.45 8.56 -12.93
N GLU A 207 -2.51 7.58 -12.03
CA GLU A 207 -2.39 6.16 -12.35
C GLU A 207 -3.55 5.64 -13.21
N GLU A 208 -4.79 6.06 -12.94
CA GLU A 208 -5.98 5.71 -13.73
C GLU A 208 -5.91 6.35 -15.14
N SER A 209 -5.46 7.60 -15.23
CA SER A 209 -5.23 8.30 -16.50
C SER A 209 -4.09 7.67 -17.30
N ALA A 210 -3.02 7.24 -16.64
CA ALA A 210 -1.91 6.52 -17.27
C ALA A 210 -2.35 5.13 -17.75
N ARG A 211 -3.16 4.40 -16.96
CA ARG A 211 -3.73 3.10 -17.36
C ARG A 211 -4.68 3.22 -18.53
N SER A 212 -5.58 4.21 -18.54
CA SER A 212 -6.50 4.43 -19.67
C SER A 212 -5.76 4.80 -20.95
N THR A 213 -4.68 5.58 -20.86
CA THR A 213 -3.79 5.89 -21.99
C THR A 213 -3.05 4.62 -22.44
N ALA A 214 -2.47 3.85 -21.51
CA ALA A 214 -1.79 2.60 -21.82
C ALA A 214 -2.72 1.55 -22.43
N VAL A 215 -3.98 1.43 -21.98
CA VAL A 215 -4.98 0.52 -22.58
C VAL A 215 -5.42 1.02 -23.95
N ARG A 216 -5.52 2.33 -24.18
CA ARG A 216 -5.78 2.91 -25.50
C ARG A 216 -4.63 2.66 -26.46
N ASP A 217 -3.40 2.76 -25.99
CA ASP A 217 -2.19 2.51 -26.78
C ASP A 217 -1.98 1.01 -27.01
N VAL A 218 -2.29 0.15 -26.04
CA VAL A 218 -2.37 -1.31 -26.22
C VAL A 218 -3.51 -1.66 -27.17
N GLY A 219 -4.66 -0.98 -27.13
CA GLY A 219 -5.77 -1.17 -28.06
C GLY A 219 -5.43 -0.72 -29.49
N ALA A 220 -4.68 0.37 -29.65
CA ALA A 220 -4.16 0.83 -30.94
C ALA A 220 -3.05 -0.10 -31.46
N ALA A 221 -2.16 -0.58 -30.58
CA ALA A 221 -1.13 -1.55 -30.92
C ALA A 221 -1.71 -2.93 -31.24
N LEU A 222 -2.73 -3.40 -30.49
CA LEU A 222 -3.47 -4.62 -30.81
C LEU A 222 -4.28 -4.45 -32.09
N GLY A 223 -4.88 -3.29 -32.34
CA GLY A 223 -5.61 -3.01 -33.57
C GLY A 223 -4.70 -3.06 -34.82
N ASN A 224 -3.46 -2.59 -34.70
CA ASN A 224 -2.46 -2.71 -35.75
C ASN A 224 -1.89 -4.13 -35.85
N ALA A 225 -1.60 -4.77 -34.72
CA ALA A 225 -1.06 -6.14 -34.67
C ALA A 225 -2.08 -7.20 -35.09
N THR A 226 -3.39 -6.99 -34.87
CA THR A 226 -4.45 -7.92 -35.34
C THR A 226 -4.68 -7.81 -36.83
N LYS A 227 -4.40 -6.64 -37.44
CA LYS A 227 -4.43 -6.45 -38.89
C LYS A 227 -3.26 -7.20 -39.55
N GLU A 228 -2.06 -7.07 -39.00
CA GLU A 228 -0.86 -7.80 -39.46
C GLU A 228 -0.92 -9.31 -39.17
N ALA A 229 -1.47 -9.72 -38.02
CA ALA A 229 -1.70 -11.13 -37.70
C ALA A 229 -2.80 -11.74 -38.58
N GLY A 230 -3.84 -10.98 -38.95
CA GLY A 230 -4.86 -11.41 -39.90
C GLY A 230 -4.31 -11.64 -41.32
N GLU A 231 -3.41 -10.77 -41.78
CA GLU A 231 -2.71 -10.94 -43.06
C GLU A 231 -1.71 -12.10 -43.02
N TRP A 232 -0.96 -12.27 -41.93
CA TRP A 232 -0.06 -13.40 -41.73
C TRP A 232 -0.80 -14.73 -41.65
N TRP A 233 -1.90 -14.80 -40.90
CA TRP A 233 -2.74 -16.00 -40.75
C TRP A 233 -3.46 -16.37 -42.05
N SER A 234 -3.98 -15.39 -42.79
CA SER A 234 -4.53 -15.55 -44.14
C SER A 234 -3.50 -16.09 -45.14
N SER A 235 -2.26 -15.59 -45.09
CA SER A 235 -1.19 -16.07 -45.98
C SER A 235 -0.72 -17.49 -45.64
N THR A 236 -0.69 -17.83 -44.35
CA THR A 236 -0.18 -19.13 -43.87
C THR A 236 -1.22 -20.25 -43.98
N THR A 237 -2.51 -19.92 -43.91
CA THR A 237 -3.62 -20.90 -44.02
C THR A 237 -4.17 -21.06 -45.44
N LYS A 238 -3.76 -20.21 -46.39
CA LYS A 238 -4.09 -20.30 -47.82
C LYS A 238 -3.90 -21.69 -48.45
N PRO A 239 -2.82 -22.44 -48.17
CA PRO A 239 -2.64 -23.78 -48.73
C PRO A 239 -3.68 -24.78 -48.23
N ILE A 240 -4.15 -24.63 -46.99
CA ILE A 240 -5.15 -25.51 -46.37
C ILE A 240 -6.56 -25.15 -46.88
N ALA A 241 -6.87 -23.87 -47.00
CA ALA A 241 -8.14 -23.40 -47.58
C ALA A 241 -8.27 -23.85 -49.06
N ASN A 242 -7.20 -23.72 -49.85
CA ASN A 242 -7.18 -24.21 -51.22
C ASN A 242 -7.36 -25.73 -51.30
N ALA A 243 -6.74 -26.51 -50.41
CA ALA A 243 -6.92 -27.96 -50.39
C ALA A 243 -8.36 -28.39 -50.03
N VAL A 244 -9.05 -27.63 -49.19
CA VAL A 244 -10.46 -27.87 -48.84
C VAL A 244 -11.38 -27.51 -50.01
N ASP A 245 -11.12 -26.43 -50.72
CA ASP A 245 -11.90 -26.04 -51.90
C ASP A 245 -11.68 -27.00 -53.08
N GLU A 246 -10.45 -27.50 -53.27
CA GLU A 246 -10.11 -28.51 -54.28
C GLU A 246 -10.77 -29.86 -53.97
N PHE A 247 -10.83 -30.26 -52.69
CA PHE A 247 -11.58 -31.43 -52.23
C PHE A 247 -13.09 -31.29 -52.48
N LYS A 248 -13.64 -30.09 -52.25
CA LYS A 248 -15.07 -29.80 -52.47
C LYS A 248 -15.44 -29.82 -53.95
N ALA A 249 -14.59 -29.24 -54.81
CA ALA A 249 -14.74 -29.27 -56.26
C ALA A 249 -14.61 -30.70 -56.83
N GLY A 250 -13.71 -31.53 -56.26
CA GLY A 250 -13.60 -32.95 -56.61
C GLY A 250 -14.82 -33.78 -56.19
N TYR A 251 -15.45 -33.47 -55.05
CA TYR A 251 -16.64 -34.15 -54.58
C TYR A 251 -17.90 -33.79 -55.38
N GLU A 252 -18.01 -32.55 -55.86
CA GLU A 252 -19.15 -32.08 -56.68
C GLU A 252 -19.04 -32.49 -58.15
N SER A 253 -17.83 -32.68 -58.69
CA SER A 253 -17.62 -33.17 -60.06
C SER A 253 -17.72 -34.70 -60.22
N GLY A 254 -17.81 -35.43 -59.11
CA GLY A 254 -18.06 -36.88 -59.07
C GLY A 254 -19.54 -37.27 -58.91
N LYS A 255 -20.46 -36.31 -58.92
CA LYS A 255 -21.90 -36.52 -59.09
C LYS A 255 -22.30 -36.34 -60.54
#